data_AF-A0A1R1PGZ7-F1
#
_entry.id   AF-A0A1R1PGZ7-F1
#
_cell.length_a   1.000
_cell.length_b   1.000
_cell.length_c   1.000
_cell.angle_alpha   90.00
_cell.angle_beta   90.00
_cell.angle_gamma   90.00
#
_symmetry.space_group_name_H-M   'P 1'
#
loop_
_entity.id
_entity.type
_entity.pdbx_description
1 polymer ?
#
loop_
_entity_poly.entity_id
_entity_poly.type
_entity_poly.pdbx_seq_one_letter_code
_entity_poly.pdbx_strand_id
1 'polypeptide(L)'
;MVKSTLALLAAVVSMFPVNAKFQTLHAKIFSGYRFSGAVVDELQMVKHQCYNINPGRSGQYLNPTDGSGALIMCRERNCQGVCTANTDFIRTGNWDFYLDVGTSVLSMKWIAFGLAANE
;
A
#
# COMPACT_ATOMS: atom_id res chain seq x y z
N MET A 1 18.82 -22.99 57.39
CA MET A 1 17.37 -22.78 57.16
C MET A 1 17.14 -21.30 56.92
N VAL A 2 16.22 -20.94 55.99
CA VAL A 2 15.83 -19.59 55.54
C VAL A 2 16.88 -18.96 54.57
N LYS A 3 16.61 -18.57 53.32
CA LYS A 3 15.40 -18.39 52.50
C LYS A 3 15.79 -18.43 51.01
N SER A 4 14.93 -19.01 50.18
CA SER A 4 14.96 -19.00 48.71
C SER A 4 15.27 -17.62 48.11
N THR A 5 16.15 -17.60 47.11
CA THR A 5 16.27 -16.51 46.14
C THR A 5 15.99 -17.05 44.73
N LEU A 6 14.81 -17.66 44.57
CA LEU A 6 14.14 -17.67 43.27
C LEU A 6 13.49 -16.29 43.13
N ALA A 7 14.05 -15.45 42.26
CA ALA A 7 13.38 -14.36 41.53
C ALA A 7 14.42 -13.31 41.09
N LEU A 8 15.44 -13.72 40.34
CA LEU A 8 16.16 -12.75 39.52
C LEU A 8 15.41 -12.63 38.18
N LEU A 9 14.42 -11.76 38.22
CA LEU A 9 13.83 -11.03 37.11
C LEU A 9 13.49 -11.84 35.85
N ALA A 10 12.27 -12.37 35.85
CA ALA A 10 11.42 -12.50 34.67
C ALA A 10 11.07 -11.10 34.11
N ALA A 11 12.08 -10.34 33.69
CA ALA A 11 11.94 -9.01 33.10
C ALA A 11 12.54 -8.93 31.68
N VAL A 12 12.57 -10.06 30.96
CA VAL A 12 12.26 -9.97 29.54
C VAL A 12 10.74 -9.89 29.48
N VAL A 13 10.25 -8.69 29.80
CA VAL A 13 8.91 -8.25 29.44
C VAL A 13 8.79 -8.59 27.97
N SER A 14 8.10 -9.69 27.71
CA SER A 14 7.20 -9.85 26.59
C SER A 14 7.47 -8.80 25.51
N MET A 15 8.46 -9.07 24.66
CA MET A 15 8.40 -8.61 23.28
C MET A 15 7.21 -9.37 22.69
N PHE A 16 6.01 -8.99 23.11
CA PHE A 16 4.83 -9.17 22.30
C PHE A 16 5.28 -8.72 20.91
N PRO A 17 5.13 -9.53 19.85
CA PRO A 17 5.03 -8.91 18.55
C PRO A 17 3.88 -7.92 18.72
N VAL A 18 4.22 -6.63 18.81
CA VAL A 18 3.23 -5.58 18.68
C VAL A 18 2.55 -5.97 17.39
N ASN A 19 1.29 -6.36 17.50
CA ASN A 19 0.47 -6.82 16.41
C ASN A 19 0.16 -5.57 15.59
N ALA A 20 1.21 -4.97 15.01
CA ALA A 20 1.16 -3.89 14.07
C ALA A 20 0.48 -4.53 12.88
N LYS A 21 -0.85 -4.40 12.84
CA LYS A 21 -1.60 -4.64 11.62
C LYS A 21 -1.01 -3.67 10.61
N PHE A 22 -0.05 -4.14 9.82
CA PHE A 22 0.40 -3.42 8.64
C PHE A 22 -0.86 -3.14 7.84
N GLN A 23 -1.19 -1.85 7.72
CA GLN A 23 -2.30 -1.45 6.88
C GLN A 23 -1.88 -1.80 5.46
N THR A 24 -2.54 -2.80 4.88
CA THR A 24 -2.33 -3.18 3.50
C THR A 24 -3.49 -2.69 2.65
N LEU A 25 -3.16 -2.27 1.43
CA LEU A 25 -4.12 -1.96 0.39
C LEU A 25 -4.02 -3.06 -0.67
N HIS A 26 -5.13 -3.76 -0.91
CA HIS A 26 -5.14 -4.80 -1.93
C HIS A 26 -5.44 -4.17 -3.29
N ALA A 27 -4.47 -4.19 -4.20
CA ALA A 27 -4.61 -3.66 -5.56
C ALA A 27 -4.70 -4.78 -6.60
N LYS A 28 -5.68 -4.68 -7.50
CA LYS A 28 -5.79 -5.52 -8.72
C LYS A 28 -5.67 -4.62 -9.94
N ILE A 29 -4.69 -4.90 -10.79
CA ILE A 29 -4.40 -4.12 -11.99
C ILE A 29 -4.87 -4.86 -13.22
N PHE A 30 -5.63 -4.16 -14.07
CA PHE A 30 -6.23 -4.70 -15.28
C PHE A 30 -5.51 -4.17 -16.51
N SER A 31 -5.35 -5.04 -17.51
CA SER A 31 -4.77 -4.70 -18.82
C SER A 31 -5.62 -3.71 -19.63
N GLY A 32 -6.95 -3.70 -19.41
CA GLY A 32 -7.91 -2.83 -20.10
C GLY A 32 -8.43 -1.67 -19.24
N TYR A 33 -9.23 -0.82 -19.88
CA TYR A 33 -9.96 0.29 -19.27
C TYR A 33 -11.12 -0.19 -18.43
N ARG A 34 -11.65 0.66 -17.55
CA ARG A 34 -12.89 0.40 -16.80
C ARG A 34 -12.91 -1.00 -16.17
N PHE A 35 -11.77 -1.45 -15.66
CA PHE A 35 -11.58 -2.74 -14.98
C PHE A 35 -11.87 -3.95 -15.89
N SER A 36 -11.56 -3.84 -17.18
CA SER A 36 -11.73 -4.90 -18.18
C SER A 36 -10.42 -5.60 -18.55
N GLY A 37 -10.54 -6.78 -19.16
CA GLY A 37 -9.40 -7.59 -19.59
C GLY A 37 -8.81 -8.42 -18.46
N ALA A 38 -7.62 -8.96 -18.70
CA ALA A 38 -6.92 -9.79 -17.72
C ALA A 38 -6.36 -8.95 -16.56
N VAL A 39 -6.33 -9.56 -15.37
CA VAL A 39 -5.56 -9.06 -14.22
C VAL A 39 -4.08 -9.32 -14.51
N VAL A 40 -3.28 -8.26 -14.60
CA VAL A 40 -1.84 -8.34 -14.90
C VAL A 40 -0.98 -8.28 -13.64
N ASP A 41 -1.50 -7.72 -12.55
CA ASP A 41 -0.88 -7.71 -11.24
C ASP A 41 -1.94 -7.75 -10.14
N GLU A 42 -1.65 -8.48 -9.07
CA GLU A 42 -2.43 -8.50 -7.82
C GLU A 42 -1.46 -8.30 -6.66
N LEU A 43 -1.59 -7.20 -5.93
CA LEU A 43 -0.61 -6.71 -4.97
C LEU A 43 -1.23 -6.48 -3.59
N GLN A 44 -0.52 -6.86 -2.53
CA GLN A 44 -0.76 -6.35 -1.19
C GLN A 44 0.21 -5.20 -0.93
N MET A 45 -0.27 -3.97 -1.13
CA MET A 45 0.55 -2.76 -1.02
C MET A 45 0.67 -2.32 0.44
N VAL A 46 1.89 -2.02 0.86
CA VAL A 46 2.21 -1.35 2.12
C VAL A 46 2.42 0.14 1.82
N LYS A 47 2.01 1.00 2.75
CA LYS A 47 2.22 2.44 2.63
C LYS A 47 3.69 2.77 2.41
N HIS A 48 3.91 3.82 1.64
CA HIS A 48 5.20 4.39 1.27
C HIS A 48 6.17 3.47 0.51
N GLN A 49 5.82 2.21 0.28
CA GLN A 49 6.57 1.29 -0.56
C GLN A 49 6.20 1.47 -2.05
N CYS A 50 7.23 1.41 -2.90
CA CYS A 50 7.06 1.44 -4.34
C CYS A 50 6.96 0.01 -4.92
N TYR A 51 6.05 -0.17 -5.87
CA TYR A 51 5.83 -1.43 -6.57
C TYR A 51 5.98 -1.23 -8.07
N ASN A 52 6.77 -2.07 -8.72
CA ASN A 52 6.77 -2.18 -10.17
C ASN A 52 5.63 -3.08 -10.60
N ILE A 53 4.94 -2.70 -11.67
CA ILE A 53 3.81 -3.45 -12.23
C ILE A 53 4.01 -3.67 -13.72
N ASN A 54 3.33 -4.69 -14.24
CA ASN A 54 3.18 -4.86 -15.67
C ASN A 54 2.30 -3.72 -16.22
N PRO A 55 2.46 -3.37 -17.52
CA PRO A 55 1.66 -2.31 -18.12
C PRO A 55 0.16 -2.55 -17.98
N GLY A 56 -0.48 -1.78 -17.11
CA GLY A 56 -1.93 -1.78 -16.88
C GLY A 56 -2.62 -0.56 -17.48
N ARG A 57 -3.95 -0.51 -17.37
CA ARG A 57 -4.78 0.66 -17.75
C ARG A 57 -5.82 1.07 -16.70
N SER A 58 -6.26 0.16 -15.85
CA SER A 58 -7.17 0.47 -14.74
C SER A 58 -6.87 -0.41 -13.52
N GLY A 59 -7.33 0.00 -12.33
CA GLY A 59 -7.09 -0.75 -11.09
C GLY A 59 -8.21 -0.64 -10.07
N GLN A 60 -8.45 -1.75 -9.37
CA GLN A 60 -9.36 -1.84 -8.23
C GLN A 60 -8.55 -1.95 -6.94
N TYR A 61 -8.99 -1.25 -5.90
CA TYR A 61 -8.31 -1.09 -4.62
C TYR A 61 -9.30 -1.42 -3.49
N LEU A 62 -9.08 -2.56 -2.85
CA LEU A 62 -9.95 -3.07 -1.80
C LEU A 62 -9.38 -2.73 -0.43
N ASN A 63 -10.28 -2.44 0.50
CA ASN A 63 -9.98 -2.18 1.91
C ASN A 63 -8.95 -1.05 2.14
N PRO A 64 -9.17 0.18 1.64
CA PRO A 64 -8.40 1.32 2.14
C PRO A 64 -8.73 1.47 3.63
N THR A 65 -7.83 0.98 4.48
CA THR A 65 -7.98 1.03 5.95
C THR A 65 -7.69 2.41 6.52
N ASP A 66 -7.13 3.30 5.71
CA ASP A 66 -6.89 4.70 6.00
C ASP A 66 -7.65 5.56 4.98
N GLY A 67 -8.54 6.41 5.49
CA GLY A 67 -9.31 7.37 4.71
C GLY A 67 -8.48 8.57 4.22
N SER A 68 -7.22 8.68 4.63
CA SER A 68 -6.32 9.79 4.33
C SER A 68 -5.08 9.33 3.57
N GLY A 69 -5.07 9.55 2.25
CA GLY A 69 -3.94 9.16 1.41
C GLY A 69 -4.14 9.39 -0.08
N ALA A 70 -3.12 9.07 -0.85
CA ALA A 70 -3.14 9.10 -2.31
C ALA A 70 -2.49 7.86 -2.88
N LEU A 71 -2.95 7.46 -4.06
CA LEU A 71 -2.22 6.53 -4.89
C LEU A 71 -1.44 7.33 -5.92
N ILE A 72 -0.12 7.15 -5.93
CA ILE A 72 0.78 7.71 -6.91
C ILE A 72 1.07 6.63 -7.93
N MET A 73 0.94 6.96 -9.21
CA MET A 73 1.34 6.11 -10.32
C MET A 73 2.32 6.82 -11.22
N CYS A 74 3.34 6.11 -11.66
CA CYS A 74 4.41 6.66 -12.47
C CYS A 74 4.52 5.94 -13.81
N ARG A 75 4.91 6.68 -14.84
CA ARG A 75 5.13 6.16 -16.20
C ARG A 75 6.42 5.36 -16.34
N GLU A 76 7.30 5.43 -15.34
CA GLU A 76 8.55 4.69 -15.27
C GLU A 76 8.55 3.72 -14.09
N ARG A 77 9.56 2.84 -14.03
CA ARG A 77 9.75 1.90 -12.92
C ARG A 77 10.28 2.62 -11.69
N ASN A 78 10.20 1.96 -10.54
CA ASN A 78 10.74 2.41 -9.25
C ASN A 78 10.17 3.76 -8.76
N CYS A 79 8.94 4.10 -9.18
CA CYS A 79 8.23 5.33 -8.81
C CYS A 79 9.00 6.60 -9.20
N GLN A 80 9.60 6.58 -10.39
CA GLN A 80 10.39 7.68 -10.95
C GLN A 80 9.69 8.33 -12.15
N GLY A 81 10.25 9.45 -12.61
CA GLY A 81 9.78 10.15 -13.79
C GLY A 81 8.48 10.92 -13.56
N VAL A 82 7.61 10.92 -14.57
CA VAL A 82 6.31 11.60 -14.51
C VAL A 82 5.31 10.74 -13.76
N CYS A 83 4.78 11.29 -12.66
CA CYS A 83 3.81 10.62 -11.81
C CYS A 83 2.52 11.44 -11.65
N THR A 84 1.40 10.74 -11.53
CA THR A 84 0.08 11.29 -11.23
C THR A 84 -0.37 10.77 -9.87
N ALA A 85 -0.92 11.65 -9.05
CA ALA A 85 -1.51 11.29 -7.76
C ALA A 85 -3.04 11.37 -7.85
N ASN A 86 -3.73 10.38 -7.29
CA ASN A 86 -5.17 10.39 -7.15
C ASN A 86 -5.54 10.12 -5.68
N THR A 87 -6.35 11.00 -5.10
CA THR A 87 -6.86 10.90 -3.72
C THR A 87 -8.26 10.30 -3.66
N ASP A 88 -9.01 10.36 -4.75
CA ASP A 88 -10.40 9.91 -4.84
C ASP A 88 -10.51 8.38 -4.82
N PHE A 89 -9.43 7.63 -5.10
CA PHE A 89 -9.44 6.17 -5.06
C PHE A 89 -9.84 5.62 -3.67
N ILE A 90 -9.59 6.37 -2.58
CA ILE A 90 -10.00 5.98 -1.22
C ILE A 90 -11.53 5.90 -1.13
N ARG A 91 -12.23 6.84 -1.78
CA ARG A 91 -13.69 6.89 -1.80
C ARG A 91 -14.28 5.87 -2.77
N THR A 92 -13.66 5.71 -3.94
CA THR A 92 -14.24 4.92 -5.04
C THR A 92 -13.76 3.47 -5.07
N GLY A 93 -12.63 3.17 -4.43
CA GLY A 93 -11.92 1.90 -4.54
C GLY A 93 -11.43 1.59 -5.96
N ASN A 94 -11.45 2.57 -6.86
CA ASN A 94 -11.39 2.32 -8.30
C ASN A 94 -10.71 3.48 -9.03
N TRP A 95 -9.80 3.17 -9.94
CA TRP A 95 -9.14 4.19 -10.78
C TRP A 95 -8.89 3.69 -12.20
N ASP A 96 -9.49 4.36 -13.20
CA ASP A 96 -9.18 4.20 -14.61
C ASP A 96 -8.05 5.16 -15.00
N PHE A 97 -6.83 4.78 -14.66
CA PHE A 97 -5.69 5.69 -14.75
C PHE A 97 -5.24 5.95 -16.18
N TYR A 98 -5.61 5.16 -17.20
CA TYR A 98 -5.33 5.57 -18.58
C TYR A 98 -6.10 6.85 -18.94
N LEU A 99 -7.34 7.02 -18.45
CA LEU A 99 -8.11 8.23 -18.74
C LEU A 99 -7.45 9.50 -18.17
N ASP A 100 -6.74 9.36 -17.05
CA ASP A 100 -6.07 10.49 -16.38
C ASP A 100 -4.60 10.66 -16.80
N VAL A 101 -3.88 9.55 -17.00
CA VAL A 101 -2.44 9.52 -17.30
C VAL A 101 -2.17 9.48 -18.81
N GLY A 102 -3.14 9.07 -19.62
CA GLY A 102 -3.05 8.99 -21.09
C GLY A 102 -2.15 7.87 -21.63
N THR A 103 -1.60 7.02 -20.75
CA THR A 103 -0.70 5.92 -21.10
C THR A 103 -0.74 4.84 -20.02
N SER A 104 -0.03 3.73 -20.24
CA SER A 104 0.21 2.72 -19.22
C SER A 104 1.17 3.21 -18.15
N VAL A 105 0.93 2.77 -16.92
CA VAL A 105 1.77 3.02 -15.75
C VAL A 105 2.66 1.81 -15.50
N LEU A 106 3.86 2.04 -14.96
CA LEU A 106 4.87 0.98 -14.73
C LEU A 106 5.25 0.81 -13.27
N SER A 107 4.87 1.77 -12.42
CA SER A 107 5.01 1.62 -10.98
C SER A 107 3.97 2.42 -10.22
N MET A 108 3.76 2.04 -8.97
CA MET A 108 2.80 2.68 -8.08
C MET A 108 3.23 2.65 -6.62
N LYS A 109 2.70 3.61 -5.87
CA LYS A 109 2.97 3.82 -4.45
C LYS A 109 1.71 4.35 -3.77
N TRP A 110 1.31 3.71 -2.68
CA TRP A 110 0.28 4.23 -1.80
C TRP A 110 0.94 5.10 -0.72
N ILE A 111 0.44 6.31 -0.51
CA ILE A 111 0.93 7.24 0.51
C ILE A 111 -0.20 7.66 1.46
N ALA A 112 0.14 7.95 2.72
CA ALA A 112 -0.74 8.64 3.66
C ALA A 112 -0.52 10.17 3.61
N PHE A 113 -1.53 10.94 4.01
CA PHE A 113 -1.39 12.38 4.25
C PHE A 113 -1.23 12.67 5.74
N GLY A 114 -0.23 13.46 6.12
CA GLY A 114 0.07 13.83 7.51
C GLY A 114 1.42 13.28 7.98
N LEU A 115 1.94 13.83 9.09
CA LEU A 115 3.16 13.33 9.73
C LEU A 115 2.89 11.90 10.22
N ALA A 116 3.52 10.91 9.58
CA ALA A 116 3.64 9.57 10.13
C ALA A 116 4.41 9.67 11.45
N ALA A 117 3.68 9.83 12.57
CA ALA A 117 4.32 9.94 13.87
C ALA A 117 4.94 8.61 14.30
N ASN A 118 4.45 7.47 13.80
CA ASN A 118 4.89 6.13 14.22
C ASN A 118 4.60 5.05 13.16
N GLU A 119 5.04 5.21 11.90
CA GLU A 119 5.13 4.06 10.97
C GLU A 119 6.49 3.36 11.08
#